data_AF-A0A2V9VUA3-F1
#
_entry.id   AF-A0A2V9VUA3-F1
#
_cell.length_a   1.000
_cell.length_b   1.000
_cell.length_c   1.000
_cell.angle_alpha   90.00
_cell.angle_beta   90.00
_cell.angle_gamma   90.00
#
_symmetry.space_group_name_H-M   'P 1'
#
loop_
_entity.id
_entity.type
_entity.pdbx_description
1 polymer ?
#
loop_
_entity_poly.entity_id
_entity_poly.type
_entity_poly.pdbx_seq_one_letter_code
_entity_poly.pdbx_strand_id
1 'polypeptide(L)'
;DKLFLLIGIDAFAEISKWHQAEALFRECEFIVASRPGYSLADVANALPERLRPRAEVTRPFHKQAATGDLVLSGATIHLLDDLRQPASATAIRQAASSGKSLARFVHPSVAEYIRKMGLYKSSQSPQSR
;
A
#
# COMPACT_ATOMS: atom_id res chain seq x y z
N ASP A 1 -12.36 8.14 -20.78
CA ASP A 1 -11.16 8.08 -19.93
C ASP A 1 -11.24 6.94 -18.94
N LYS A 2 -10.10 6.45 -18.45
CA LYS A 2 -10.01 5.43 -17.39
C LYS A 2 -9.25 6.01 -16.19
N LEU A 3 -9.76 5.78 -14.99
CA LEU A 3 -9.11 6.18 -13.74
C LEU A 3 -8.49 4.95 -13.06
N PHE A 4 -7.27 5.11 -12.56
CA PHE A 4 -6.55 4.07 -11.83
C PHE A 4 -6.19 4.55 -10.42
N LEU A 5 -6.49 3.76 -9.40
CA LEU A 5 -6.05 3.99 -8.03
C LEU A 5 -4.85 3.09 -7.69
N LEU A 6 -3.66 3.70 -7.56
CA LEU A 6 -2.45 3.01 -7.11
C LEU A 6 -2.40 2.93 -5.58
N ILE A 7 -2.28 1.72 -5.04
CA ILE A 7 -2.28 1.48 -3.60
C ILE A 7 -1.37 0.30 -3.22
N GLY A 8 -0.77 0.34 -2.03
CA GLY A 8 -0.03 -0.80 -1.48
C GLY A 8 -0.95 -1.89 -0.95
N ILE A 9 -0.53 -3.16 -1.05
CA ILE A 9 -1.32 -4.31 -0.61
C ILE A 9 -1.72 -4.27 0.87
N ASP A 10 -0.88 -3.67 1.73
CA ASP A 10 -1.18 -3.53 3.16
C ASP A 10 -2.41 -2.61 3.39
N ALA A 11 -2.59 -1.56 2.58
CA ALA A 11 -3.77 -0.71 2.65
C ALA A 11 -4.98 -1.33 1.92
N PHE A 12 -4.72 -2.07 0.83
CA PHE A 12 -5.75 -2.79 0.10
C PHE A 12 -6.38 -3.92 0.93
N ALA A 13 -5.64 -4.58 1.82
CA ALA A 13 -6.17 -5.61 2.73
C ALA A 13 -7.37 -5.12 3.55
N GLU A 14 -7.46 -3.80 3.78
CA GLU A 14 -8.51 -3.15 4.55
C GLU A 14 -9.52 -2.40 3.67
N ILE A 15 -9.49 -2.58 2.34
CA ILE A 15 -10.28 -1.79 1.38
C ILE A 15 -11.78 -1.90 1.61
N SER A 16 -12.26 -3.07 2.04
CA SER A 16 -13.68 -3.28 2.36
C SER A 16 -14.19 -2.41 3.53
N LYS A 17 -13.30 -1.87 4.35
CA LYS A 17 -13.63 -0.99 5.50
C LYS A 17 -13.65 0.49 5.12
N TRP A 18 -13.22 0.85 3.90
CA TRP A 18 -13.20 2.24 3.46
C TRP A 18 -14.60 2.79 3.28
N HIS A 19 -14.75 4.10 3.46
CA HIS A 19 -16.01 4.78 3.21
C HIS A 19 -16.42 4.58 1.74
N GLN A 20 -17.61 4.01 1.53
CA GLN A 20 -18.15 3.70 0.20
C GLN A 20 -17.20 2.86 -0.69
N ALA A 21 -16.52 1.87 -0.12
CA ALA A 21 -15.56 1.01 -0.85
C ALA A 21 -16.06 0.50 -2.20
N GLU A 22 -17.31 0.04 -2.29
CA GLU A 22 -17.87 -0.42 -3.56
C GLU A 22 -18.10 0.66 -4.61
N ALA A 23 -18.33 1.91 -4.20
CA ALA A 23 -18.38 3.01 -5.15
C ALA A 23 -17.03 3.20 -5.81
N LEU A 24 -15.93 3.10 -5.05
CA LEU A 24 -14.57 3.23 -5.61
C LEU A 24 -14.32 2.22 -6.73
N PHE A 25 -14.74 0.97 -6.58
CA PHE A 25 -14.59 -0.06 -7.61
C PHE A 25 -15.45 0.17 -8.87
N ARG A 26 -16.49 1.03 -8.78
CA ARG A 26 -17.24 1.47 -9.97
C ARG A 26 -16.59 2.66 -10.67
N GLU A 27 -15.92 3.53 -9.91
CA GLU A 27 -15.33 4.76 -10.44
C GLU A 27 -13.89 4.57 -10.96
N CYS A 28 -13.18 3.52 -10.54
CA CYS A 28 -11.80 3.28 -10.96
C CYS A 28 -11.37 1.81 -10.95
N GLU A 29 -10.36 1.50 -11.76
CA GLU A 29 -9.61 0.25 -11.69
C GLU A 29 -8.48 0.39 -10.65
N PHE A 30 -8.12 -0.69 -9.97
CA PHE A 30 -7.10 -0.65 -8.91
C PHE A 30 -5.76 -1.16 -9.45
N ILE A 31 -4.67 -0.48 -9.10
CA ILE A 31 -3.32 -0.99 -9.26
C ILE A 31 -2.79 -1.27 -7.86
N VAL A 32 -2.63 -2.54 -7.52
CA VAL A 32 -2.20 -2.98 -6.19
C VAL A 32 -0.73 -3.38 -6.25
N ALA A 33 0.11 -2.56 -5.61
CA ALA A 33 1.50 -2.83 -5.36
C ALA A 33 1.64 -3.93 -4.30
N SER A 34 1.94 -5.15 -4.75
CA SER A 34 2.09 -6.34 -3.91
C SER A 34 3.52 -6.51 -3.42
N ARG A 35 3.67 -7.07 -2.22
CA ARG A 35 4.94 -7.48 -1.61
C ARG A 35 4.95 -9.01 -1.43
N PRO A 36 6.12 -9.66 -1.36
CA PRO A 36 6.19 -11.10 -1.11
C PRO A 36 5.39 -11.51 0.13
N GLY A 37 4.65 -12.61 0.02
CA GLY A 37 3.85 -13.19 1.11
C GLY A 37 2.34 -13.06 0.97
N TYR A 38 1.84 -12.35 -0.05
CA TYR A 38 0.42 -12.27 -0.36
C TYR A 38 0.03 -13.16 -1.55
N SER A 39 -1.11 -13.83 -1.43
CA SER A 39 -1.71 -14.67 -2.46
C SER A 39 -2.82 -13.93 -3.22
N LEU A 40 -3.14 -14.40 -4.43
CA LEU A 40 -4.26 -13.88 -5.19
C LEU A 40 -5.60 -14.05 -4.44
N ALA A 41 -5.71 -15.10 -3.62
CA ALA A 41 -6.87 -15.30 -2.75
C ALA A 41 -6.98 -14.21 -1.66
N ASP A 42 -5.88 -13.71 -1.11
CA ASP A 42 -5.90 -12.62 -0.11
C ASP A 42 -6.47 -11.33 -0.72
N VAL A 43 -6.07 -11.03 -1.96
CA VAL A 43 -6.58 -9.89 -2.72
C VAL A 43 -8.09 -10.04 -2.96
N ALA A 44 -8.52 -11.21 -3.44
CA ALA A 44 -9.93 -11.48 -3.67
C ALA A 44 -10.76 -11.39 -2.37
N ASN A 45 -10.22 -11.86 -1.24
CA ASN A 45 -10.91 -11.84 0.04
C ASN A 45 -11.00 -10.44 0.66
N ALA A 46 -10.06 -9.54 0.36
CA ALA A 46 -10.08 -8.15 0.83
C ALA A 46 -11.23 -7.31 0.24
N LEU A 47 -11.80 -7.74 -0.89
CA LEU A 47 -12.90 -7.06 -1.57
C LEU A 47 -14.16 -6.92 -0.69
N PRO A 48 -14.98 -5.89 -0.93
CA PRO A 48 -16.33 -5.80 -0.38
C PRO A 48 -17.16 -7.04 -0.70
N GLU A 49 -18.08 -7.39 0.20
CA GLU A 49 -18.86 -8.63 0.13
C GLU A 49 -19.54 -8.86 -1.22
N ARG A 50 -20.15 -7.80 -1.81
CA ARG A 50 -20.85 -7.90 -3.11
C ARG A 50 -19.93 -8.16 -4.30
N LEU A 51 -18.64 -7.82 -4.18
CA LEU A 51 -17.64 -8.01 -5.23
C LEU A 51 -16.78 -9.26 -4.98
N ARG A 52 -16.90 -9.86 -3.79
CA ARG A 52 -16.08 -10.99 -3.40
C ARG A 52 -16.52 -12.25 -4.16
N PRO A 53 -15.60 -12.94 -4.85
CA PRO A 53 -15.89 -14.23 -5.44
C PRO A 53 -16.18 -15.27 -4.34
N ARG A 54 -16.95 -16.31 -4.68
CA ARG A 54 -17.23 -17.40 -3.74
C ARG A 54 -15.93 -18.11 -3.33
N ALA A 55 -15.89 -18.63 -2.10
CA ALA A 55 -14.70 -19.27 -1.55
C ALA A 55 -14.21 -20.46 -2.39
N GLU A 56 -15.11 -21.18 -3.06
CA GLU A 56 -14.75 -22.30 -3.95
C GLU A 56 -13.92 -21.83 -5.15
N VAL A 57 -14.13 -20.59 -5.60
CA VAL A 57 -13.40 -19.99 -6.71
C VAL A 57 -12.01 -19.53 -6.27
N THR A 58 -11.86 -19.06 -5.02
CA THR A 58 -10.58 -18.54 -4.51
C THR A 58 -9.65 -19.63 -4.00
N ARG A 59 -10.18 -20.79 -3.60
CA ARG A 59 -9.40 -21.92 -3.03
C ARG A 59 -8.18 -22.34 -3.85
N PRO A 60 -8.26 -22.50 -5.19
CA PRO A 60 -7.09 -22.89 -6.00
C PRO A 60 -5.96 -21.85 -5.97
N PHE A 61 -6.28 -20.60 -5.67
CA PHE A 61 -5.38 -19.45 -5.78
C PHE A 61 -4.67 -19.08 -4.48
N HIS A 62 -4.89 -19.81 -3.38
CA HIS A 62 -4.22 -19.55 -2.09
C HIS A 62 -2.69 -19.68 -2.13
N LYS A 63 -2.17 -20.48 -3.06
CA LYS A 63 -0.71 -20.63 -3.27
C LYS A 63 -0.20 -19.83 -4.45
N GLN A 64 -1.09 -19.20 -5.20
CA GLN A 64 -0.71 -18.38 -6.33
C GLN A 64 -0.32 -16.99 -5.82
N ALA A 65 0.88 -16.56 -6.18
CA ALA A 65 1.34 -15.21 -5.86
C ALA A 65 0.36 -14.17 -6.43
N ALA A 66 0.16 -13.08 -5.70
CA ALA A 66 -0.69 -11.98 -6.12
C ALA A 66 -0.01 -11.17 -7.25
N THR A 67 -0.09 -11.68 -8.48
CA THR A 67 0.50 -11.09 -9.69
C THR A 67 -0.49 -11.17 -10.86
N GLY A 68 -0.36 -10.24 -11.83
CA GLY A 68 -1.24 -10.18 -13.00
C GLY A 68 -2.60 -9.53 -12.73
N ASP A 69 -3.57 -9.78 -13.60
CA ASP A 69 -4.89 -9.14 -13.53
C ASP A 69 -5.92 -10.05 -12.86
N LEU A 70 -6.65 -9.50 -11.88
CA LEU A 70 -7.85 -10.09 -11.30
C LEU A 70 -9.07 -9.33 -11.83
N VAL A 71 -9.78 -9.96 -12.78
CA VAL A 71 -10.98 -9.40 -13.41
C VAL A 71 -12.21 -10.11 -12.85
N LEU A 72 -13.08 -9.36 -12.18
CA LEU A 72 -14.30 -9.84 -11.55
C LEU A 72 -15.50 -9.06 -12.07
N SER A 73 -16.71 -9.54 -11.77
CA SER A 73 -17.92 -8.78 -12.04
C SER A 73 -17.94 -7.53 -11.16
N GLY A 74 -17.70 -6.36 -11.77
CA GLY A 74 -17.72 -5.06 -11.10
C GLY A 74 -16.41 -4.63 -10.43
N ALA A 75 -15.29 -5.32 -10.68
CA ALA A 75 -13.97 -4.90 -10.21
C ALA A 75 -12.86 -5.40 -11.14
N THR A 76 -11.91 -4.52 -11.46
CA THR A 76 -10.66 -4.86 -12.14
C THR A 76 -9.49 -4.44 -11.26
N ILE A 77 -8.60 -5.38 -10.97
CA ILE A 77 -7.43 -5.16 -10.12
C ILE A 77 -6.18 -5.64 -10.87
N HIS A 78 -5.22 -4.75 -11.04
CA HIS A 78 -3.91 -5.02 -11.63
C HIS A 78 -2.89 -5.21 -10.50
N LEU A 79 -2.31 -6.40 -10.38
CA LEU A 79 -1.34 -6.71 -9.34
C LEU A 79 0.08 -6.55 -9.87
N LEU A 80 0.79 -5.57 -9.31
CA LEU A 80 2.22 -5.38 -9.53
C LEU A 80 3.00 -6.19 -8.50
N ASP A 81 3.83 -7.11 -8.97
CA ASP A 81 4.62 -7.98 -8.12
C ASP A 81 6.04 -7.44 -7.85
N ASP A 82 6.70 -8.09 -6.90
CA ASP A 82 8.13 -7.92 -6.58
C ASP A 82 8.61 -6.48 -6.31
N LEU A 83 7.75 -5.63 -5.74
CA LEU A 83 8.14 -4.29 -5.31
C LEU A 83 9.00 -4.35 -4.04
N ARG A 84 10.28 -4.67 -4.22
CA ARG A 84 11.30 -4.64 -3.15
C ARG A 84 11.88 -3.25 -3.00
N GLN A 85 11.12 -2.35 -2.37
CA GLN A 85 11.65 -1.06 -1.97
C GLN A 85 12.15 -1.12 -0.51
N PRO A 86 13.45 -0.99 -0.24
CA PRO A 86 14.00 -1.06 1.12
C PRO A 86 13.70 0.19 1.98
N ALA A 87 12.91 1.14 1.44
CA ALA A 87 12.57 2.38 2.11
C ALA A 87 11.15 2.31 2.70
N SER A 88 11.04 2.50 4.01
CA SER A 88 9.76 2.71 4.69
C SER A 88 9.74 4.10 5.33
N ALA A 89 8.55 4.70 5.44
CA ALA A 89 8.39 5.98 6.11
C ALA A 89 8.89 5.94 7.56
N THR A 90 8.70 4.81 8.26
CA THR A 90 9.22 4.60 9.62
C THR A 90 10.75 4.65 9.64
N ALA A 91 11.44 3.93 8.74
CA ALA A 91 12.89 3.95 8.66
C ALA A 91 13.44 5.33 8.29
N ILE A 92 12.77 6.06 7.39
CA ILE A 92 13.12 7.44 7.02
C ILE A 92 13.03 8.36 8.25
N ARG A 93 11.92 8.32 8.99
CA ARG A 93 11.73 9.16 10.19
C ARG A 93 12.76 8.82 11.27
N GLN A 94 13.05 7.55 11.49
CA GLN A 94 14.08 7.12 12.43
C GLN A 94 15.46 7.63 12.02
N ALA A 95 15.85 7.44 10.76
CA ALA A 95 17.12 7.95 10.23
C ALA A 95 17.23 9.48 10.36
N ALA A 96 16.16 10.21 10.03
CA ALA A 96 16.10 11.67 10.17
C ALA A 96 16.25 12.11 11.63
N SER A 97 15.54 11.47 12.56
CA SER A 97 15.61 11.76 13.99
C SER A 97 16.99 11.51 14.60
N SER A 98 17.72 10.50 14.11
CA SER A 98 19.08 10.18 14.53
C SER A 98 20.17 10.94 13.76
N GLY A 99 19.81 11.91 12.90
CA GLY A 99 20.77 12.66 12.08
C GLY A 99 21.53 11.82 11.04
N LYS A 100 21.04 10.61 10.73
CA LYS A 100 21.67 9.71 9.74
C LYS A 100 21.34 10.19 8.32
N SER A 101 22.24 9.88 7.38
CA SER A 101 22.04 10.20 5.96
C SER A 101 20.76 9.55 5.41
N LEU A 102 19.97 10.35 4.70
CA LEU A 102 18.73 9.95 4.03
C LEU A 102 18.91 9.61 2.54
N ALA A 103 20.13 9.77 1.99
CA ALA A 103 20.40 9.61 0.56
C ALA A 103 20.05 8.21 0.01
N ARG A 104 20.05 7.18 0.88
CA ARG A 104 19.66 5.81 0.52
C ARG A 104 18.14 5.59 0.44
N PHE A 105 17.34 6.56 0.92
CA PHE A 105 15.89 6.39 1.08
C PHE A 105 15.08 7.36 0.20
N VAL A 106 15.56 8.58 0.02
CA VAL A 106 14.81 9.65 -0.66
C VAL A 106 15.73 10.44 -1.58
N HIS A 107 15.13 11.08 -2.59
CA HIS A 107 15.83 11.98 -3.49
C HIS A 107 16.56 13.12 -2.71
N PRO A 108 17.73 13.60 -3.17
CA PRO A 108 18.50 14.64 -2.46
C PRO A 108 17.69 15.88 -2.10
N SER A 109 16.83 16.37 -3.00
CA SER A 109 15.97 17.54 -2.73
C SER A 109 15.00 17.33 -1.56
N VAL A 110 14.49 16.11 -1.37
CA VAL A 110 13.63 15.75 -0.23
C VAL A 110 14.44 15.69 1.06
N ALA A 111 15.65 15.12 1.01
CA ALA A 111 16.56 15.07 2.16
C ALA A 111 16.97 16.48 2.62
N GLU A 112 17.30 17.37 1.68
CA GLU A 112 17.60 18.77 1.96
C GLU A 112 16.41 19.50 2.59
N TYR A 113 15.20 19.26 2.07
CA TYR A 113 13.98 19.85 2.62
C TYR A 113 13.74 19.39 4.07
N ILE A 114 13.81 18.08 4.34
CA ILE A 114 13.68 17.51 5.69
C ILE A 114 14.68 18.16 6.66
N ARG A 115 15.94 18.31 6.23
CA ARG A 115 17.00 18.94 7.01
C ARG A 115 16.72 20.42 7.28
N LYS A 116 16.40 21.20 6.24
CA LYS A 116 16.17 22.65 6.32
C LYS A 116 14.98 22.98 7.21
N MET A 117 13.91 22.20 7.12
CA MET A 117 12.69 22.40 7.90
C MET A 117 12.73 21.75 9.28
N GLY A 118 13.79 21.00 9.61
CA GLY A 118 13.92 20.32 10.89
C GLY A 118 12.86 19.24 11.16
N LEU A 119 12.31 18.64 10.10
CA LEU A 119 11.26 17.63 10.23
C LEU A 119 11.78 16.37 10.91
N TYR A 120 10.91 15.72 11.70
CA TYR A 120 11.19 14.45 12.39
C TYR A 120 12.33 14.50 13.42
N LYS A 121 12.78 15.71 13.80
CA LYS A 121 13.55 15.86 15.04
C LYS A 121 12.63 15.53 16.20
N SER A 122 13.11 14.68 17.11
CA SER A 122 12.46 14.52 18.41
C SER A 122 12.40 15.90 19.06
N SER A 123 11.19 16.46 19.17
CA SER A 123 10.96 17.52 20.14
C SER A 123 11.37 16.95 21.49
N GLN A 124 12.34 17.58 22.16
CA GLN A 124 12.39 17.45 23.60
C GLN A 124 11.01 17.88 24.10
N SER A 125 10.20 16.93 24.55
CA SER A 125 9.00 17.25 25.32
C SER A 125 9.46 18.11 26.49
N PRO A 126 8.88 19.30 26.73
CA PRO A 126 9.13 20.03 27.97
C PRO A 126 8.71 19.09 29.11
N GLN A 127 9.67 18.77 29.96
CA GLN A 127 9.45 18.01 31.18
C GLN A 127 8.45 18.80 32.02
N SER A 128 7.19 18.36 32.06
CA SER A 128 6.17 18.93 32.94
C SER A 128 6.61 18.69 34.38
N ARG A 129 6.97 19.78 35.08
CA ARG A 129 7.08 19.84 36.53
C ARG A 129 5.70 19.69 37.17
#